data_AF-A0A254QD13-F1
#
_entry.id   AF-A0A254QD13-F1
#
_cell.length_a   1.000
_cell.length_b   1.000
_cell.length_c   1.000
_cell.angle_alpha   90.00
_cell.angle_beta   90.00
_cell.angle_gamma   90.00
#
_symmetry.space_group_name_H-M   'P 1'
#
loop_
_entity.id
_entity.type
_entity.pdbx_description
1 polymer ?
#
loop_
_entity_poly.entity_id
_entity_poly.type
_entity_poly.pdbx_seq_one_letter_code
_entity_poly.pdbx_strand_id
1 'polypeptide(L)'
;MPIYEYEPVDRDCFMCPNRIEVIQEIGADAYKFCPYCGLDVKKVVSSATFKIGVSTKEDDAAKKGFTTYKRAEKGVWEKAAGEGPDIITGTKEDLKAVEAEKAPKPKVLDLNNVE
;
A
#
# COMPACT_ATOMS: atom_id res chain seq x y z
N MET A 1 -4.41 15.08 -2.88
CA MET A 1 -4.48 15.89 -1.65
C MET A 1 -5.09 15.03 -0.55
N PRO A 2 -4.40 14.81 0.58
CA PRO A 2 -4.95 14.08 1.72
C PRO A 2 -6.15 14.80 2.36
N ILE A 3 -6.93 14.02 3.11
CA ILE A 3 -7.98 14.52 4.00
C ILE A 3 -7.37 14.59 5.40
N TYR A 4 -7.57 15.73 6.08
CA TYR A 4 -7.23 15.89 7.49
C TYR A 4 -8.48 16.20 8.31
N GLU A 5 -8.47 15.73 9.54
CA GLU A 5 -9.56 15.98 10.49
C GLU A 5 -9.17 17.07 11.49
N TYR A 6 -10.15 17.88 11.87
CA TYR A 6 -10.01 18.94 12.85
C TYR A 6 -11.17 18.93 13.86
N GLU A 7 -10.88 19.36 15.09
CA GLU A 7 -11.84 19.41 16.20
C GLU A 7 -11.69 20.75 16.96
N PRO A 8 -12.79 21.38 17.43
CA PRO A 8 -12.75 22.57 18.25
C PRO A 8 -11.91 22.38 19.52
N VAL A 9 -11.18 23.42 19.92
CA VAL A 9 -10.35 23.37 21.14
C VAL A 9 -11.15 23.71 22.38
N ASP A 10 -11.94 24.79 22.33
CA ASP A 10 -12.53 25.38 23.53
C ASP A 10 -13.97 24.92 23.81
N ARG A 11 -14.79 24.80 22.76
CA ARG A 11 -16.21 24.50 22.89
C ARG A 11 -16.75 23.73 21.70
N ASP A 12 -17.81 22.97 21.96
CA ASP A 12 -18.58 22.32 20.91
C ASP A 12 -19.12 23.35 19.91
N CYS A 13 -19.06 22.97 18.64
CA CYS A 13 -19.64 23.77 17.58
C CYS A 13 -21.13 23.43 17.46
N PHE A 14 -22.00 24.43 17.57
CA PHE A 14 -23.44 24.24 17.35
C PHE A 14 -23.84 24.27 15.86
N MET A 15 -22.93 24.66 14.96
CA MET A 15 -23.18 24.75 13.51
C MET A 15 -22.57 23.59 12.72
N CYS A 16 -21.38 23.15 13.10
CA CYS A 16 -20.67 22.07 12.44
C CYS A 16 -20.79 20.79 13.27
N PRO A 17 -20.68 19.60 12.65
CA PRO A 17 -20.28 18.43 13.42
C PRO A 17 -18.96 18.75 14.11
N ASN A 18 -18.85 18.47 15.41
CA ASN A 18 -17.65 18.75 16.23
C ASN A 18 -16.33 18.25 15.61
N ARG A 19 -16.40 17.36 14.63
CA ARG A 19 -15.26 16.94 13.82
C ARG A 19 -15.52 17.29 12.36
N ILE A 20 -14.58 17.99 11.75
CA ILE A 20 -14.64 18.37 10.34
C ILE A 20 -13.51 17.70 9.55
N GLU A 21 -13.77 17.41 8.29
CA GLU A 21 -12.81 16.86 7.34
C GLU A 21 -12.49 17.92 6.29
N VAL A 22 -11.21 18.17 6.04
CA VAL A 22 -10.74 19.16 5.06
C VAL A 22 -9.69 18.53 4.15
N ILE A 23 -9.87 18.71 2.84
CA ILE A 23 -8.88 18.34 1.83
C ILE A 23 -7.79 19.41 1.81
N GLN A 24 -6.54 19.00 2.05
CA GLN A 24 -5.42 19.93 2.16
C GLN A 24 -4.20 19.39 1.41
N GLU A 25 -3.28 20.27 0.99
CA GLU A 25 -2.01 19.88 0.39
C GLU A 25 -1.04 19.25 1.41
N ILE A 26 -0.11 18.42 0.92
CA ILE A 26 0.79 17.59 1.76
C ILE A 26 1.85 18.41 2.53
N GLY A 27 2.01 19.71 2.26
CA GLY A 27 2.96 20.58 2.96
C GLY A 27 2.35 21.83 3.59
N ALA A 28 1.03 21.98 3.56
CA ALA A 28 0.38 23.17 4.09
C ALA A 28 0.25 23.10 5.62
N ASP A 29 0.35 24.27 6.27
CA ASP A 29 0.22 24.40 7.72
C ASP A 29 -1.17 24.00 8.22
N ALA A 30 -1.23 23.42 9.42
CA ALA A 30 -2.51 23.07 10.02
C ALA A 30 -3.41 24.31 10.22
N TYR A 31 -4.69 24.17 9.91
CA TYR A 31 -5.66 25.24 10.13
C TYR A 31 -5.78 25.56 11.63
N LYS A 32 -5.74 26.85 11.96
CA LYS A 32 -6.02 27.37 13.31
C LYS A 32 -7.51 27.61 13.52
N PHE A 33 -8.22 27.97 12.45
CA PHE A 33 -9.65 28.28 12.48
C PHE A 33 -10.42 27.35 11.53
N CYS A 34 -11.62 26.95 11.94
CA CYS A 34 -12.53 26.19 11.10
C CYS A 34 -12.95 27.03 9.87
N PRO A 35 -12.81 26.51 8.64
CA PRO A 35 -13.19 27.26 7.44
C PRO A 35 -14.71 27.48 7.31
N TYR A 36 -15.53 26.76 8.07
CA TYR A 36 -16.99 26.86 8.02
C TYR A 36 -17.56 27.83 9.06
N CYS A 37 -17.07 27.76 10.31
CA CYS A 37 -17.63 28.52 11.44
C CYS A 37 -16.65 29.50 12.10
N GLY A 38 -15.36 29.48 11.75
CA GLY A 38 -14.34 30.37 12.30
C GLY A 38 -13.87 30.07 13.72
N LEU A 39 -14.34 28.98 14.34
CA LEU A 39 -13.88 28.55 15.67
C LEU A 39 -12.43 28.08 15.66
N ASP A 40 -11.73 28.25 16.78
CA ASP A 40 -10.40 27.69 16.99
C ASP A 40 -10.45 26.16 16.97
N VAL A 41 -9.63 25.57 16.10
CA VAL A 41 -9.56 24.13 15.86
C VAL A 41 -8.13 23.61 15.96
N LYS A 42 -7.99 22.34 16.31
CA LYS A 42 -6.73 21.59 16.26
C LYS A 42 -6.85 20.41 15.31
N LYS A 43 -5.74 20.08 14.64
CA LYS A 43 -5.64 18.89 13.79
C LYS A 43 -5.66 17.64 14.65
N VAL A 44 -6.49 16.66 14.28
CA VAL A 44 -6.60 15.38 14.95
C VAL A 44 -6.11 14.27 14.03
N VAL A 45 -5.51 13.23 14.61
CA VAL A 45 -5.16 12.02 13.86
C VAL A 45 -6.46 11.31 13.49
N SER A 46 -6.68 11.10 12.19
CA SER A 46 -7.86 10.41 11.67
C SER A 46 -7.96 9.00 12.24
N SER A 47 -9.14 8.60 12.71
CA SER A 47 -9.37 7.23 13.16
C SER A 47 -9.45 6.31 11.93
N ALA A 48 -8.35 5.67 11.59
CA ALA A 48 -8.33 4.69 10.51
C ALA A 48 -8.52 3.28 11.07
N THR A 49 -9.54 2.58 10.56
CA THR A 49 -9.72 1.15 10.85
C THR A 49 -8.86 0.34 9.88
N PHE A 50 -7.70 -0.12 10.34
CA PHE A 50 -6.88 -1.05 9.59
C PHE A 50 -7.17 -2.48 10.03
N LYS A 51 -7.52 -3.35 9.09
CA LYS A 51 -7.43 -4.79 9.32
C LYS A 51 -5.99 -5.20 9.06
N ILE A 52 -5.20 -5.33 10.13
CA ILE A 52 -3.88 -5.98 10.05
C ILE A 52 -4.17 -7.42 9.62
N GLY A 53 -3.74 -7.77 8.41
CA GLY A 53 -4.08 -9.03 7.77
C GLY A 53 -3.75 -10.21 8.68
N VAL A 54 -4.77 -11.01 9.01
CA VAL A 54 -4.57 -12.35 9.55
C VAL A 54 -3.71 -13.08 8.52
N SER A 55 -2.57 -13.64 8.94
CA SER A 55 -1.72 -14.45 8.07
C SER A 55 -2.60 -15.44 7.33
N THR A 56 -2.69 -15.31 6.00
CA THR A 56 -3.46 -16.27 5.20
C THR A 56 -2.69 -17.58 5.29
N LYS A 57 -3.24 -18.55 6.01
CA LYS A 57 -2.64 -19.89 6.10
C LYS A 57 -2.73 -20.53 4.72
N GLU A 58 -1.76 -21.37 4.38
CA GLU A 58 -1.72 -22.08 3.10
C GLU A 58 -3.03 -22.87 2.85
N ASP A 59 -3.63 -23.40 3.92
CA ASP A 59 -4.95 -24.04 3.93
C ASP A 59 -6.11 -23.13 3.50
N ASP A 60 -6.08 -21.84 3.86
CA ASP A 60 -7.17 -20.91 3.52
C ASP A 60 -7.10 -20.50 2.06
N ALA A 61 -5.90 -20.50 1.47
CA ALA A 61 -5.72 -20.34 0.03
C ALA A 61 -6.25 -21.58 -0.71
N ALA A 62 -5.92 -22.78 -0.24
CA ALA A 62 -6.41 -24.04 -0.81
C ALA A 62 -7.94 -24.14 -0.80
N LYS A 63 -8.59 -23.79 0.31
CA LYS A 63 -10.07 -23.76 0.41
C LYS A 63 -10.73 -22.80 -0.58
N LYS A 64 -10.02 -21.76 -1.00
CA LYS A 64 -10.48 -20.78 -1.98
C LYS A 64 -10.15 -21.18 -3.43
N GLY A 65 -9.60 -22.37 -3.64
CA GLY A 65 -9.20 -22.87 -4.96
C GLY A 65 -7.84 -22.37 -5.45
N PHE A 66 -7.03 -21.76 -4.58
CA PHE A 66 -5.67 -21.35 -4.92
C PHE A 66 -4.66 -22.43 -4.55
N THR A 67 -3.66 -22.62 -5.40
CA THR A 67 -2.53 -23.51 -5.13
C THR A 67 -1.34 -22.70 -4.66
N THR A 68 -0.81 -23.05 -3.49
CA THR A 68 0.34 -22.38 -2.90
C THR A 68 1.58 -23.23 -3.13
N TYR A 69 2.63 -22.61 -3.67
CA TYR A 69 3.93 -23.24 -3.87
C TYR A 69 4.99 -22.57 -3.01
N LYS A 70 5.87 -23.38 -2.44
CA LYS A 70 7.04 -22.94 -1.70
C LYS A 70 8.29 -23.13 -2.55
N ARG A 71 9.15 -22.13 -2.56
CA ARG A 71 10.41 -22.20 -3.30
C ARG A 71 11.38 -23.14 -2.60
N ALA A 72 11.69 -24.28 -3.22
CA ALA A 72 12.71 -25.19 -2.74
C ALA A 72 14.09 -24.72 -3.21
N GLU A 73 14.24 -24.48 -4.52
CA GLU A 73 15.51 -24.08 -5.13
C GLU A 73 15.31 -23.02 -6.23
N LYS A 74 16.38 -22.66 -6.94
CA LYS A 74 16.28 -21.72 -8.07
C LYS A 74 15.58 -22.41 -9.24
N GLY A 75 14.35 -22.00 -9.50
CA GLY A 75 13.55 -22.57 -10.57
C GLY A 75 12.79 -23.83 -10.20
N VAL A 76 12.87 -24.29 -8.95
CA VAL A 76 12.15 -25.46 -8.46
C VAL A 76 11.23 -25.02 -7.33
N TRP A 77 9.95 -25.31 -7.49
CA TRP A 77 8.90 -24.97 -6.54
C TRP A 77 8.14 -26.23 -6.16
N GLU A 78 7.93 -26.43 -4.88
CA GLU A 78 7.21 -27.57 -4.32
C GLU A 78 5.82 -27.12 -3.84
N LYS A 79 4.81 -27.97 -4.04
CA LYS A 79 3.44 -27.67 -3.63
C LYS A 79 3.33 -27.69 -2.09
N ALA A 80 2.83 -26.60 -1.52
CA ALA A 80 2.54 -26.49 -0.10
C ALA A 80 1.07 -26.83 0.21
N ALA A 81 0.12 -26.30 -0.58
CA ALA A 81 -1.31 -26.56 -0.40
C ALA A 81 -2.10 -26.33 -1.69
N GLY A 82 -3.26 -26.98 -1.83
CA GLY A 82 -4.17 -26.86 -2.99
C GLY A 82 -3.99 -27.96 -4.05
N GLU A 83 -4.78 -27.87 -5.12
CA GLU A 83 -4.78 -28.84 -6.22
C GLU A 83 -3.80 -28.41 -7.32
N GLY A 84 -2.96 -29.33 -7.79
CA GLY A 84 -1.94 -29.04 -8.80
C GLY A 84 -0.76 -30.01 -8.75
N PRO A 85 0.16 -29.90 -9.73
CA PRO A 85 1.37 -30.72 -9.78
C PRO A 85 2.23 -30.51 -8.51
N ASP A 86 2.87 -31.58 -8.03
CA ASP A 86 3.64 -31.50 -6.78
C ASP A 86 4.92 -30.67 -6.92
N ILE A 87 5.49 -30.59 -8.12
CA ILE A 87 6.72 -29.84 -8.41
C ILE A 87 6.56 -29.05 -9.71
N ILE A 88 6.92 -27.76 -9.67
CA ILE A 88 7.09 -26.91 -10.85
C ILE A 88 8.57 -26.65 -11.05
N THR A 89 9.10 -27.10 -12.20
CA THR A 89 10.48 -26.86 -12.61
C THR A 89 10.54 -25.93 -13.81
N GLY A 90 11.30 -24.84 -13.72
CA GLY A 90 11.62 -23.97 -14.85
C GLY A 90 12.63 -24.63 -15.79
N THR A 91 12.48 -24.41 -17.10
CA THR A 91 13.49 -24.87 -18.07
C THR A 91 14.77 -24.04 -17.95
N LYS A 92 15.87 -24.56 -18.50
CA LYS A 92 17.15 -23.83 -18.48
C LYS A 92 17.09 -22.53 -19.30
N GLU A 93 16.24 -22.46 -20.31
CA GLU A 93 16.01 -21.22 -21.06
C GLU A 93 15.28 -20.17 -20.21
N ASP A 94 14.21 -20.57 -19.53
CA ASP A 94 13.40 -19.66 -18.69
C ASP A 94 14.22 -19.05 -17.56
N LEU A 95 15.09 -19.84 -16.94
CA LEU A 95 15.96 -19.37 -15.86
C LEU A 95 16.97 -18.32 -16.36
N LYS A 96 17.52 -18.51 -17.56
CA LYS A 96 18.44 -17.56 -18.18
C LYS A 96 17.72 -16.27 -18.59
N ALA A 97 16.49 -16.37 -19.08
CA ALA A 97 15.68 -15.21 -19.41
C ALA A 97 15.41 -14.33 -18.17
N VAL A 98 14.99 -14.94 -17.05
CA VAL A 98 14.76 -14.24 -15.78
C VAL A 98 16.04 -13.60 -15.23
N GLU A 99 17.19 -14.27 -15.39
CA GLU A 99 18.49 -13.70 -15.00
C GLU A 99 18.88 -12.49 -15.87
N ALA A 100 18.64 -12.56 -17.18
CA ALA A 100 18.89 -11.46 -18.10
C ALA A 100 18.00 -10.24 -17.81
N GLU A 101 16.74 -10.45 -17.39
CA GLU A 101 15.86 -9.35 -16.95
C GLU A 101 16.31 -8.70 -15.63
N LYS A 102 16.93 -9.48 -14.73
CA LYS A 102 17.47 -8.95 -13.47
C LYS A 102 18.75 -8.15 -13.66
N ALA A 103 19.42 -8.25 -14.81
CA ALA A 103 20.60 -7.44 -15.08
C ALA A 103 20.21 -5.95 -15.06
N PRO A 104 20.94 -5.09 -14.32
CA PRO A 104 20.61 -3.68 -14.24
C PRO A 104 20.73 -3.06 -15.63
N LYS A 105 19.60 -2.63 -16.21
CA LYS A 105 19.62 -1.83 -17.44
C LYS A 105 20.45 -0.57 -17.16
N PRO A 106 21.45 -0.25 -18.00
CA PRO A 106 22.23 0.95 -17.80
C PRO A 106 21.28 2.15 -17.82
N LYS A 107 21.28 2.94 -16.73
CA LYS A 107 20.59 4.23 -16.69
C LYS A 107 21.42 5.20 -17.53
N VAL A 108 21.27 5.13 -18.85
CA VAL A 108 21.86 6.14 -19.74
C VAL A 108 20.98 7.37 -19.61
N LEU A 109 21.46 8.35 -18.84
CA LEU A 109 20.88 9.69 -18.82
C LEU A 109 21.52 10.45 -19.97
N ASP A 110 20.81 10.64 -21.07
CA ASP A 110 21.31 11.40 -22.21
C ASP A 110 21.35 12.89 -21.85
N LEU A 111 22.52 13.36 -21.41
CA LEU A 111 22.78 14.77 -21.03
C LEU A 111 22.82 15.74 -22.23
N ASN A 112 22.64 15.24 -23.45
CA ASN A 112 22.76 16.02 -24.68
C ASN A 112 21.41 16.49 -25.26
N ASN A 113 20.28 16.30 -24.56
CA ASN A 113 18.96 16.67 -25.07
C ASN A 113 18.31 17.84 -24.30
N VAL A 114 19.12 18.82 -23.92
CA VAL A 114 18.66 20.11 -23.39
C VAL A 114 18.97 21.17 -24.45
N GLU A 115 18.06 21.32 -25.42
CA GLU A 115 17.90 22.52 -26.24
C GLU A 115 16.56 23.19 -25.89
#